data_AF-A0A1H2L879-F1
#
_entry.id   AF-A0A1H2L879-F1
#
_cell.length_a   1.000
_cell.length_b   1.000
_cell.length_c   1.000
_cell.angle_alpha   90.00
_cell.angle_beta   90.00
_cell.angle_gamma   90.00
#
_symmetry.space_group_name_H-M   'P 1'
#
loop_
_entity.id
_entity.type
_entity.pdbx_description
1 polymer ?
#
loop_
_entity_poly.entity_id
_entity_poly.type
_entity_poly.pdbx_seq_one_letter_code
_entity_poly.pdbx_strand_id
1 'polypeptide(L)'
;MTAPALYAATVTHTRYERVRRTFRYRTFLWLVDLDDLPRLPRPVRALAAFRARDHFAGSAPTIRAGLESWLAEKGTSLDGGRVLMLANAAVLGYVFNPITVFWCLDADGAPRCVVAEVHNTYGGRHAYVLRPDERDRATTAKELYVSPFFPVDGGYAMTVPRPDRRLRLSVTLSRPGPGGAGELAFAASLTGRRRRATVPALLRLLLRFPWAPLRVSALIRWQGIRLWLRRVPVVPRPKGHRPNRTFDVGGPQVLTYADMMRGYARAAGLPRRVIVPVPLLTPWLSGQWVNLVTPVPRSIAMPLIESLEHEAVCREDDLRSLLTEPADPTPYARAVELALARIREADVESHWSTATAPGAPSDPLPSDPSWSGGTVRTDQRSVRCDVPPERLWRVIEGIGGQNGWYSFPLAWAVRGWADRLAGGVGLRRGRRDPARLHLGEALDWWRVEAIERGRLLRLRAEMKVPGQAWLEMSVTPDGDGAVYSQRAVFVPRGLAGQLYWWALWPFHGLIFGGMARNIIRTASR
;
A
#
# COMPACT_ATOMS: atom_id res chain seq x y z
N MET A 1 15.99 -22.84 14.34
CA MET A 1 14.95 -21.83 14.60
C MET A 1 14.99 -21.42 16.06
N THR A 2 15.27 -20.16 16.40
CA THR A 2 15.21 -19.72 17.81
C THR A 2 13.79 -19.28 18.11
N ALA A 3 13.13 -19.96 19.04
CA ALA A 3 11.79 -19.60 19.45
C ALA A 3 11.71 -18.12 19.90
N PRO A 4 10.61 -17.40 19.56
CA PRO A 4 10.40 -16.02 19.96
C PRO A 4 10.50 -15.90 21.48
N ALA A 5 11.14 -14.83 21.94
CA ALA A 5 11.40 -14.61 23.35
C ALA A 5 10.98 -13.20 23.78
N LEU A 6 10.68 -13.09 25.06
CA LEU A 6 10.32 -11.83 25.72
C LEU A 6 11.39 -11.49 26.75
N TYR A 7 11.88 -10.26 26.73
CA TYR A 7 12.72 -9.73 27.80
C TYR A 7 11.88 -8.90 28.74
N ALA A 8 11.74 -9.38 29.97
CA ALA A 8 11.28 -8.55 31.08
C ALA A 8 12.40 -7.58 31.44
N ALA A 9 12.28 -6.33 31.00
CA ALA A 9 13.39 -5.39 31.00
C ALA A 9 13.15 -4.17 31.88
N THR A 10 14.25 -3.56 32.31
CA THR A 10 14.30 -2.33 33.07
C THR A 10 15.20 -1.37 32.32
N VAL A 11 14.63 -0.22 31.96
CA VAL A 11 15.36 0.89 31.36
C VAL A 11 15.74 1.85 32.48
N THR A 12 17.02 2.22 32.53
CA THR A 12 17.54 3.25 33.43
C THR A 12 18.21 4.33 32.59
N HIS A 13 17.82 5.57 32.79
CA HIS A 13 18.38 6.76 32.16
C HIS A 13 19.02 7.63 33.23
N THR A 14 20.31 7.92 33.10
CA THR A 14 21.06 8.81 33.98
C THR A 14 21.56 9.99 33.16
N ARG A 15 21.15 11.20 33.54
CA ARG A 15 21.70 12.45 33.01
C ARG A 15 22.74 12.96 33.97
N TYR A 16 23.88 13.39 33.45
CA TYR A 16 25.01 13.91 34.22
C TYR A 16 25.21 15.42 34.00
N GLU A 17 24.77 15.96 32.86
CA GLU A 17 24.92 17.38 32.53
C GLU A 17 23.97 18.27 33.37
N ARG A 18 24.54 19.29 34.04
CA ARG A 18 23.92 20.30 34.94
C ARG A 18 23.26 19.79 36.22
N VAL A 19 22.48 18.69 36.18
CA VAL A 19 21.86 18.08 37.37
C VAL A 19 21.84 16.56 37.22
N ARG A 20 22.50 15.84 38.14
CA ARG A 20 22.51 14.37 38.13
C ARG A 20 21.10 13.85 38.42
N ARG A 21 20.48 13.20 37.44
CA ARG A 21 19.13 12.63 37.60
C ARG A 21 19.03 11.27 36.95
N THR A 22 18.57 10.31 37.76
CA THR A 22 18.31 8.94 37.32
C THR A 22 16.82 8.69 37.25
N PHE A 23 16.37 8.11 36.15
CA PHE A 23 15.00 7.67 35.94
C PHE A 23 15.01 6.19 35.56
N ARG A 24 14.10 5.41 36.14
CA ARG A 24 14.01 3.96 35.90
C ARG A 24 12.56 3.56 35.67
N TYR A 25 12.33 2.74 34.65
CA TYR A 25 11.02 2.18 34.36
C TYR A 25 11.14 0.75 33.82
N ARG A 26 10.06 -0.02 33.96
CA ARG A 26 9.99 -1.42 33.50
C ARG A 26 9.26 -1.47 32.16
N THR A 27 9.72 -2.32 31.26
CA THR A 27 9.12 -2.55 29.94
C THR A 27 9.33 -4.01 29.51
N PHE A 28 8.74 -4.40 28.38
CA PHE A 28 8.97 -5.69 27.75
C PHE A 28 9.36 -5.51 26.31
N LEU A 29 10.35 -6.28 25.88
CA LEU A 29 10.82 -6.28 24.50
C LEU A 29 10.72 -7.69 23.95
N TRP A 30 10.39 -7.78 22.67
CA TRP A 30 10.37 -9.01 21.91
C TRP A 30 11.72 -9.20 21.24
N LEU A 31 12.28 -10.39 21.39
CA LEU A 31 13.36 -10.89 20.54
C LEU A 31 12.75 -11.88 19.56
N VAL A 32 12.78 -11.50 18.28
CA VAL A 32 12.20 -12.27 17.18
C VAL A 32 13.20 -12.45 16.06
N ASP A 33 13.03 -13.52 15.30
CA ASP A 33 13.69 -13.72 14.02
C ASP A 33 12.87 -13.00 12.94
N LEU A 34 13.51 -12.21 12.08
CA LEU A 34 12.78 -11.53 11.00
C LEU A 34 12.25 -12.51 9.94
N ASP A 35 12.88 -13.68 9.80
CA ASP A 35 12.42 -14.73 8.88
C ASP A 35 11.28 -15.58 9.46
N ASP A 36 11.16 -15.58 10.79
CA ASP A 36 10.17 -16.38 11.53
C ASP A 36 9.48 -15.52 12.61
N LEU A 37 8.78 -14.49 12.13
CA LEU A 37 7.98 -13.62 13.01
C LEU A 37 6.84 -14.42 13.67
N PRO A 38 6.55 -14.17 14.96
CA PRO A 38 5.57 -14.95 15.70
C PRO A 38 4.16 -14.77 15.12
N ARG A 39 3.53 -15.90 14.75
CA ARG A 39 2.15 -15.94 14.26
C ARG A 39 1.18 -16.21 15.40
N LEU A 40 0.58 -15.14 15.93
CA LEU A 40 -0.39 -15.25 17.00
C LEU A 40 -1.79 -15.69 16.51
N PRO A 41 -2.55 -16.47 17.32
CA PRO A 41 -3.94 -16.80 17.03
C PRO A 41 -4.79 -15.54 16.79
N ARG A 42 -5.79 -15.64 15.90
CA ARG A 42 -6.66 -14.50 15.51
C ARG A 42 -7.15 -13.62 16.68
N PRO A 43 -7.67 -14.15 17.81
CA PRO A 43 -8.19 -13.28 18.88
C PRO A 43 -7.12 -12.45 19.60
N VAL A 44 -5.86 -12.88 19.59
CA VAL A 44 -4.75 -12.20 20.28
C VAL A 44 -3.77 -11.52 19.32
N ARG A 45 -4.02 -11.60 18.01
CA ARG A 45 -3.17 -11.02 16.96
C ARG A 45 -3.06 -9.50 17.07
N ALA A 46 -4.12 -8.83 17.49
CA ALA A 46 -4.11 -7.38 17.70
C ALA A 46 -3.20 -6.97 18.88
N LEU A 47 -2.77 -7.90 19.72
CA LEU A 47 -2.03 -7.62 20.96
C LEU A 47 -0.51 -7.68 20.78
N ALA A 48 -0.03 -8.20 19.65
CA ALA A 48 1.38 -8.11 19.27
C ALA A 48 1.49 -8.30 17.76
N ALA A 49 1.81 -7.22 17.06
CA ALA A 49 2.08 -7.22 15.63
C ALA A 49 3.40 -6.51 15.33
N PHE A 50 4.11 -7.01 14.31
CA PHE A 50 5.31 -6.38 13.76
C PHE A 50 4.97 -5.96 12.33
N ARG A 51 5.16 -4.68 11.99
CA ARG A 51 4.80 -4.14 10.68
C ARG A 51 6.00 -3.42 10.07
N ALA A 52 6.17 -3.59 8.76
CA ALA A 52 7.25 -2.93 8.01
C ALA A 52 7.19 -1.40 8.12
N ARG A 53 5.97 -0.81 8.11
CA ARG A 53 5.76 0.64 8.23
C ARG A 53 6.37 1.27 9.48
N ASP A 54 6.54 0.48 10.55
CA ASP A 54 7.02 0.93 11.85
C ASP A 54 8.57 1.00 11.92
N HIS A 55 9.29 0.63 10.84
CA HIS A 55 10.75 0.57 10.79
C HIS A 55 11.33 1.20 9.49
N PHE A 56 12.56 1.72 9.55
CA PHE A 56 13.30 2.29 8.42
C PHE A 56 12.50 3.34 7.63
N ALA A 57 12.38 3.23 6.30
CA ALA A 57 11.53 4.13 5.51
C ALA A 57 10.03 3.81 5.64
N GLY A 58 9.68 2.60 6.05
CA GLY A 58 8.29 2.13 6.17
C GLY A 58 7.57 1.84 4.86
N SER A 59 8.26 1.98 3.71
CA SER A 59 7.73 1.73 2.36
C SER A 59 7.95 0.30 1.87
N ALA A 60 8.85 -0.45 2.51
CA ALA A 60 9.18 -1.81 2.12
C ALA A 60 8.06 -2.82 2.50
N PRO A 61 7.91 -3.93 1.75
CA PRO A 61 6.89 -4.94 2.03
C PRO A 61 7.10 -5.69 3.35
N THR A 62 8.35 -5.83 3.81
CA THR A 62 8.72 -6.50 5.07
C THR A 62 9.77 -5.70 5.83
N ILE A 63 9.91 -5.96 7.14
CA ILE A 63 10.95 -5.33 7.97
C ILE A 63 12.35 -5.73 7.46
N ARG A 64 12.53 -7.01 7.08
CA ARG A 64 13.79 -7.51 6.49
C ARG A 64 14.13 -6.75 5.21
N ALA A 65 13.19 -6.63 4.27
CA ALA A 65 13.43 -5.91 3.02
C ALA A 65 13.82 -4.44 3.28
N GLY A 66 13.15 -3.77 4.22
CA GLY A 66 13.51 -2.41 4.61
C GLY A 66 14.93 -2.30 5.20
N LEU A 67 15.34 -3.26 6.03
CA LEU A 67 16.70 -3.33 6.58
C LEU A 67 17.73 -3.58 5.47
N GLU A 68 17.47 -4.51 4.56
CA GLU A 68 18.37 -4.88 3.47
C GLU A 68 18.58 -3.72 2.50
N SER A 69 17.50 -3.04 2.08
CA SER A 69 17.60 -1.84 1.25
C SER A 69 18.42 -0.75 1.94
N TRP A 70 18.16 -0.51 3.22
CA TRP A 70 18.89 0.51 3.98
C TRP A 70 20.38 0.16 4.18
N LEU A 71 20.71 -1.12 4.39
CA LEU A 71 22.10 -1.58 4.48
C LEU A 71 22.81 -1.51 3.12
N ALA A 72 22.11 -1.83 2.03
CA ALA A 72 22.64 -1.74 0.67
C ALA A 72 23.04 -0.30 0.31
N GLU A 73 22.24 0.69 0.68
CA GLU A 73 22.59 2.13 0.56
C GLU A 73 23.88 2.51 1.31
N LYS A 74 24.25 1.74 2.34
CA LYS A 74 25.47 1.91 3.14
C LYS A 74 26.60 0.97 2.69
N GLY A 75 26.45 0.30 1.55
CA GLY A 75 27.46 -0.61 0.99
C GLY A 75 27.64 -1.91 1.79
N THR A 76 26.63 -2.34 2.55
CA THR A 76 26.68 -3.56 3.35
C THR A 76 25.59 -4.54 2.88
N SER A 77 25.98 -5.75 2.48
CA SER A 77 25.05 -6.86 2.19
C SER A 77 24.96 -7.82 3.38
N LEU A 78 23.81 -8.47 3.55
CA LEU A 78 23.58 -9.53 4.53
C LEU A 78 23.85 -10.94 3.99
N ASP A 79 23.99 -11.11 2.66
CA ASP A 79 24.26 -12.38 1.98
C ASP A 79 23.35 -13.54 2.42
N GLY A 80 22.05 -13.25 2.63
CA GLY A 80 21.06 -14.25 3.08
C GLY A 80 21.17 -14.65 4.55
N GLY A 81 22.08 -14.03 5.30
CA GLY A 81 22.29 -14.27 6.72
C GLY A 81 21.09 -13.87 7.59
N ARG A 82 21.07 -14.42 8.80
CA ARG A 82 19.94 -14.34 9.73
C ARG A 82 19.90 -13.01 10.48
N VAL A 83 18.69 -12.47 10.72
CA VAL A 83 18.51 -11.22 11.48
C VAL A 83 17.65 -11.42 12.72
N LEU A 84 18.22 -11.15 13.89
CA LEU A 84 17.48 -11.08 15.14
C LEU A 84 17.09 -9.64 15.46
N MET A 85 15.81 -9.39 15.75
CA MET A 85 15.29 -8.07 16.10
C MET A 85 14.83 -8.04 17.55
N LEU A 86 15.29 -7.02 18.31
CA LEU A 86 14.78 -6.65 19.62
C LEU A 86 13.96 -5.36 19.51
N ALA A 87 12.64 -5.46 19.68
CA ALA A 87 11.70 -4.34 19.55
C ALA A 87 10.49 -4.49 20.47
N ASN A 88 9.68 -3.44 20.65
CA ASN A 88 8.31 -3.60 21.14
C ASN A 88 7.42 -4.09 19.99
N ALA A 89 6.42 -4.90 20.31
CA ALA A 89 5.36 -5.25 19.37
C ALA A 89 4.24 -4.20 19.43
N ALA A 90 3.55 -3.99 18.32
CA ALA A 90 2.38 -3.13 18.26
C ALA A 90 1.21 -3.78 19.00
N VAL A 91 0.60 -3.02 19.91
CA VAL A 91 -0.60 -3.39 20.66
C VAL A 91 -1.75 -2.52 20.18
N LEU A 92 -2.84 -3.13 19.75
CA LEU A 92 -4.01 -2.47 19.17
C LEU A 92 -3.66 -1.46 18.05
N GLY A 93 -2.65 -1.80 17.24
CA GLY A 93 -2.24 -0.96 16.10
C GLY A 93 -1.18 0.09 16.42
N TYR A 94 -0.88 0.35 17.70
CA TYR A 94 0.09 1.36 18.12
C TYR A 94 1.39 0.75 18.66
N VAL A 95 2.53 1.32 18.25
CA VAL A 95 3.85 1.00 18.80
C VAL A 95 4.69 2.26 18.91
N PHE A 96 5.53 2.32 19.94
CA PHE A 96 6.61 3.30 20.03
C PHE A 96 7.89 2.55 20.43
N ASN A 97 8.91 2.62 19.58
CA ASN A 97 10.20 1.95 19.77
C ASN A 97 11.30 2.99 20.02
N PRO A 98 11.59 3.37 21.30
CA PRO A 98 12.67 4.31 21.58
C PRO A 98 14.01 3.84 21.02
N ILE A 99 14.21 2.52 21.02
CA ILE A 99 15.32 1.85 20.35
C ILE A 99 14.84 0.48 19.86
N THR A 100 15.20 0.14 18.63
CA THR A 100 15.13 -1.20 18.04
C THR A 100 16.55 -1.63 17.73
N VAL A 101 16.92 -2.86 18.07
CA VAL A 101 18.26 -3.41 17.79
C VAL A 101 18.14 -4.61 16.88
N PHE A 102 18.86 -4.60 15.76
CA PHE A 102 18.96 -5.70 14.82
C PHE A 102 20.36 -6.29 14.90
N TRP A 103 20.49 -7.58 15.23
CA TRP A 103 21.76 -8.30 15.08
C TRP A 103 21.74 -9.03 13.74
N CYS A 104 22.61 -8.58 12.85
CA CYS A 104 22.79 -9.13 11.52
C CYS A 104 23.90 -10.17 11.55
N LEU A 105 23.53 -11.41 11.30
CA LEU A 105 24.44 -12.54 11.19
C LEU A 105 24.69 -12.83 9.71
N ASP A 106 25.86 -13.38 9.38
CA ASP A 106 26.09 -13.95 8.05
C ASP A 106 25.46 -15.36 7.92
N ALA A 107 25.70 -16.02 6.79
CA ALA A 107 25.20 -17.36 6.50
C ALA A 107 25.75 -18.43 7.47
N ASP A 108 26.96 -18.22 7.99
CA ASP A 108 27.64 -19.13 8.94
C ASP A 108 27.25 -18.84 10.40
N GLY A 109 26.48 -17.78 10.65
CA GLY A 109 26.03 -17.36 11.99
C GLY A 109 27.03 -16.48 12.75
N ALA A 110 28.12 -16.05 12.12
CA ALA A 110 29.06 -15.07 12.64
C ALA A 110 28.47 -13.64 12.55
N PRO A 111 28.88 -12.72 13.45
CA PRO A 111 28.26 -11.41 13.57
C PRO A 111 28.82 -10.50 12.50
N ARG A 112 27.97 -9.97 11.62
CA ARG A 112 28.41 -9.08 10.55
C ARG A 112 28.30 -7.62 10.94
N CYS A 113 27.16 -7.23 11.50
CA CYS A 113 26.95 -5.90 12.08
C CYS A 113 25.75 -5.89 13.03
N VAL A 114 25.60 -4.78 13.76
CA VAL A 114 24.40 -4.50 14.55
C VAL A 114 23.80 -3.19 14.05
N VAL A 115 22.50 -3.14 13.83
CA VAL A 115 21.79 -1.89 13.48
C VAL A 115 20.99 -1.43 14.67
N ALA A 116 21.25 -0.22 15.15
CA ALA A 116 20.48 0.41 16.23
C ALA A 116 19.59 1.50 15.63
N GLU A 117 18.30 1.22 15.50
CA GLU A 117 17.30 2.19 15.05
C GLU A 117 16.71 2.92 16.26
N VAL A 118 16.83 4.23 16.29
CA VAL A 118 16.38 5.10 17.38
C VAL A 118 15.24 5.97 16.90
N HIS A 119 14.14 5.98 17.64
CA HIS A 119 13.00 6.86 17.37
C HIS A 119 12.89 7.91 18.47
N ASN A 120 12.50 9.13 18.09
CA ASN A 120 12.19 10.19 19.04
C ASN A 120 10.68 10.40 19.17
N THR A 121 10.25 11.11 20.21
CA THR A 121 8.82 11.40 20.45
C THR A 121 8.22 12.46 19.52
N TYR A 122 9.03 12.99 18.59
CA TYR A 122 8.66 14.00 17.59
C TYR A 122 8.45 13.38 16.19
N GLY A 123 8.40 12.05 16.09
CA GLY A 123 8.19 11.34 14.82
C GLY A 123 9.45 11.16 13.97
N GLY A 124 10.61 11.60 14.44
CA GLY A 124 11.90 11.35 13.79
C GLY A 124 12.46 9.97 14.11
N ARG A 125 13.12 9.36 13.13
CA ARG A 125 13.79 8.07 13.23
C ARG A 125 15.16 8.11 12.54
N HIS A 126 16.11 7.38 13.09
CA HIS A 126 17.44 7.23 12.50
C HIS A 126 18.04 5.89 12.88
N ALA A 127 18.73 5.24 11.94
CA ALA A 127 19.39 3.96 12.16
C ALA A 127 20.91 4.13 12.10
N TYR A 128 21.61 3.53 13.06
CA TYR A 128 23.07 3.51 13.15
C TYR A 128 23.59 2.12 12.79
N VAL A 129 24.53 2.04 11.85
CA VAL A 129 25.32 0.81 11.64
C VAL A 129 26.42 0.77 12.69
N LEU A 130 26.42 -0.28 13.50
CA LEU A 130 27.40 -0.55 14.52
C LEU A 130 28.24 -1.77 14.09
N ARG A 131 29.55 -1.65 14.24
CA ARG A 131 30.51 -2.76 14.10
C ARG A 131 31.14 -3.00 15.48
N PRO A 132 30.55 -3.89 16.30
CA PRO A 132 31.04 -4.11 17.66
C PRO A 132 32.42 -4.76 17.64
N ASP A 133 33.29 -4.34 18.58
CA ASP A 133 34.56 -4.99 18.87
C ASP A 133 34.37 -6.34 19.60
N GLU A 134 35.47 -7.00 19.99
CA GLU A 134 35.45 -8.26 20.76
C GLU A 134 34.74 -8.15 22.13
N ARG A 135 34.50 -6.92 22.60
CA ARG A 135 33.79 -6.61 23.85
C ARG A 135 32.35 -6.16 23.61
N ASP A 136 31.84 -6.38 22.40
CA ASP A 136 30.52 -5.96 21.92
C ASP A 136 30.30 -4.44 21.95
N ARG A 137 31.37 -3.63 21.85
CA ARG A 137 31.30 -2.16 21.89
C ARG A 137 31.46 -1.54 20.52
N ALA A 138 30.66 -0.53 20.23
CA ALA A 138 30.74 0.26 19.01
C ALA A 138 30.58 1.75 19.32
N THR A 139 31.28 2.59 18.57
CA THR A 139 31.15 4.05 18.66
C THR A 139 30.60 4.63 17.36
N THR A 140 29.72 5.62 17.46
CA THR A 140 29.16 6.33 16.30
C THR A 140 28.95 7.81 16.63
N ALA A 141 29.04 8.68 15.63
CA ALA A 141 28.66 10.07 15.77
C ALA A 141 27.15 10.20 16.06
N LYS A 142 26.75 11.17 16.89
CA LYS A 142 25.35 11.43 17.16
C LYS A 142 24.74 12.25 16.02
N GLU A 143 23.84 11.62 15.26
CA GLU A 143 23.17 12.26 14.12
C GLU A 143 21.66 12.54 14.34
N LEU A 144 21.05 11.97 15.38
CA LEU A 144 19.62 12.16 15.66
C LEU A 144 19.39 13.12 16.83
N TYR A 145 18.51 14.09 16.59
CA TYR A 145 17.96 14.94 17.64
C TYR A 145 16.93 14.15 18.48
N VAL A 146 17.39 13.62 19.60
CA VAL A 146 16.59 12.74 20.49
C VAL A 146 15.99 13.46 21.70
N SER A 147 16.49 14.65 22.06
CA SER A 147 16.02 15.38 23.23
C SER A 147 16.22 16.88 23.07
N PRO A 148 15.25 17.73 23.49
CA PRO A 148 15.37 19.19 23.42
C PRO A 148 16.40 19.81 24.37
N PHE A 149 17.07 18.96 25.16
CA PHE A 149 18.04 19.37 26.18
C PHE A 149 19.47 18.97 25.81
N PHE A 150 19.70 18.32 24.66
CA PHE A 150 21.03 17.99 24.16
C PHE A 150 21.13 18.39 22.68
N PRO A 151 22.15 19.17 22.27
CA PRO A 151 22.40 19.43 20.86
C PRO A 151 22.75 18.14 20.10
N VAL A 152 22.78 18.21 18.77
CA VAL A 152 23.24 17.10 17.91
C VAL A 152 24.77 17.17 17.79
N ASP A 153 25.45 17.02 18.93
CA ASP A 153 26.90 17.06 19.06
C ASP A 153 27.41 15.89 19.93
N GLY A 154 28.66 15.49 19.72
CA GLY A 154 29.31 14.39 20.44
C GLY A 154 29.13 13.01 19.78
N GLY A 155 29.46 11.97 20.55
CA GLY A 155 29.47 10.59 20.09
C GLY A 155 28.73 9.65 21.03
N TYR A 156 28.08 8.64 20.47
CA TYR A 156 27.55 7.52 21.23
C TYR A 156 28.59 6.41 21.30
N ALA A 157 28.83 5.89 22.50
CA ALA A 157 29.40 4.57 22.69
C ALA A 157 28.27 3.63 23.12
N MET A 158 28.11 2.53 22.37
CA MET A 158 27.08 1.54 22.60
C MET A 158 27.72 0.20 22.95
N THR A 159 27.15 -0.53 23.89
CA THR A 159 27.49 -1.93 24.17
C THR A 159 26.27 -2.77 23.85
N VAL A 160 26.40 -3.63 22.83
CA VAL A 160 25.28 -4.33 22.17
C VAL A 160 25.54 -5.85 22.05
N PRO A 161 25.80 -6.54 23.17
CA PRO A 161 26.09 -7.96 23.17
C PRO A 161 24.97 -8.76 22.54
N ARG A 162 25.35 -9.88 21.93
CA ARG A 162 24.39 -10.83 21.38
C ARG A 162 23.36 -11.23 22.44
N PRO A 163 22.07 -11.34 22.06
CA PRO A 163 21.00 -11.57 23.02
C PRO A 163 21.04 -13.02 23.54
N ASP A 164 21.18 -13.19 24.85
CA ASP A 164 21.18 -14.50 25.52
C ASP A 164 20.23 -14.52 26.75
N ARG A 165 20.50 -15.30 27.81
CA ARG A 165 19.63 -15.44 28.99
C ARG A 165 19.38 -14.10 29.68
N ARG A 166 20.36 -13.18 29.62
CA ARG A 166 20.26 -11.81 30.11
C ARG A 166 20.46 -10.83 28.96
N LEU A 167 19.59 -9.82 28.91
CA LEU A 167 19.75 -8.67 28.04
C LEU A 167 20.55 -7.61 28.81
N ARG A 168 21.56 -7.05 28.17
CA ARG A 168 22.31 -5.88 28.65
C ARG A 168 22.66 -5.02 27.44
N LEU A 169 22.01 -3.87 27.31
CA LEU A 169 22.38 -2.85 26.34
C LEU A 169 22.73 -1.58 27.11
N SER A 170 23.78 -0.89 26.69
CA SER A 170 24.10 0.44 27.23
C SER A 170 24.45 1.39 26.11
N VAL A 171 24.01 2.64 26.25
CA VAL A 171 24.31 3.74 25.35
C VAL A 171 24.80 4.89 26.21
N THR A 172 26.01 5.35 25.99
CA THR A 172 26.59 6.52 26.64
C THR A 172 26.83 7.60 25.60
N LEU A 173 26.42 8.83 25.90
CA LEU A 173 26.69 10.01 25.10
C LEU A 173 27.84 10.78 25.76
N SER A 174 28.95 10.93 25.04
CA SER A 174 30.06 11.78 25.43
C SER A 174 30.01 13.06 24.59
N ARG A 175 30.17 14.22 25.24
CA ARG A 175 30.21 15.53 24.58
C ARG A 175 31.55 16.21 24.85
N PRO A 176 32.00 17.15 23.99
CA PRO A 176 33.20 17.93 24.26
C PRO A 176 32.99 18.79 25.52
N GLY A 177 33.83 18.60 26.54
CA GLY A 177 33.84 19.40 27.75
C GLY A 177 34.78 20.62 27.63
N PRO A 178 34.78 21.52 28.64
CA PRO A 178 35.75 22.61 28.73
C PRO A 178 37.17 22.04 28.73
N GLY A 179 38.01 22.49 27.79
CA GLY A 179 39.40 22.00 27.64
C GLY A 179 39.58 20.78 26.71
N GLY A 180 38.54 20.38 25.96
CA GLY A 180 38.67 19.36 24.90
C GLY A 180 38.57 17.90 25.38
N ALA A 181 38.51 17.64 26.69
CA ALA A 181 38.24 16.33 27.24
C ALA A 181 36.75 15.96 27.08
N GLY A 182 36.46 14.72 26.68
CA GLY A 182 35.09 14.24 26.52
C GLY A 182 34.40 14.01 27.86
N GLU A 183 33.31 14.71 28.14
CA GLU A 183 32.49 14.54 29.34
C GLU A 183 31.28 13.63 29.07
N LEU A 184 30.99 12.74 30.03
CA LEU A 184 29.80 11.90 29.96
C LEU A 184 28.55 12.75 30.22
N ALA A 185 27.75 13.00 29.18
CA ALA A 185 26.54 13.81 29.28
C ALA A 185 25.31 12.97 29.69
N PHE A 186 25.23 11.74 29.17
CA PHE A 186 24.08 10.86 29.36
C PHE A 186 24.46 9.38 29.30
N ALA A 187 23.80 8.56 30.12
CA ALA A 187 23.88 7.10 30.04
C ALA A 187 22.47 6.49 30.07
N ALA A 188 22.17 5.62 29.11
CA ALA A 188 21.02 4.74 29.12
C ALA A 188 21.49 3.29 29.27
N SER A 189 20.80 2.53 30.10
CA SER A 189 21.00 1.08 30.20
C SER A 189 19.65 0.37 30.12
N LEU A 190 19.60 -0.71 29.35
CA LEU A 190 18.46 -1.59 29.20
C LEU A 190 18.90 -2.99 29.63
N THR A 191 18.36 -3.46 30.75
CA THR A 191 18.72 -4.76 31.32
C THR A 191 17.49 -5.63 31.49
N GLY A 192 17.58 -6.93 31.20
CA GLY A 192 16.41 -7.80 31.28
C GLY A 192 16.74 -9.28 31.36
N ARG A 193 15.71 -10.09 31.63
CA ARG A 193 15.83 -11.57 31.63
C ARG A 193 14.94 -12.16 30.56
N ARG A 194 15.48 -13.11 29.80
CA ARG A 194 14.79 -13.82 28.73
C ARG A 194 13.68 -14.70 29.32
N ARG A 195 12.52 -14.69 28.69
CA ARG A 195 11.34 -15.51 28.97
C ARG A 195 10.83 -16.08 27.64
N ARG A 196 10.25 -17.28 27.67
CA ARG A 196 9.60 -17.84 26.47
C ARG A 196 8.35 -17.03 26.12
N ALA A 197 8.18 -16.71 24.84
CA ALA A 197 6.95 -16.08 24.36
C ALA A 197 5.86 -17.16 24.22
N THR A 198 4.97 -17.27 25.21
CA THR A 198 3.80 -18.15 25.18
C THR A 198 2.53 -17.31 25.29
N VAL A 199 1.39 -17.81 24.77
CA VAL A 199 0.09 -17.10 24.86
C VAL A 199 -0.27 -16.76 26.31
N PRO A 200 -0.11 -17.66 27.31
CA PRO A 200 -0.36 -17.29 28.72
C PRO A 200 0.59 -16.22 29.23
N ALA A 201 1.86 -16.23 28.83
CA ALA A 201 2.81 -15.19 29.20
C ALA A 201 2.43 -13.83 28.58
N LEU A 202 1.94 -13.81 27.34
CA LEU A 202 1.44 -12.63 26.66
C LEU A 202 0.22 -12.04 27.38
N LEU A 203 -0.78 -12.86 27.71
CA LEU A 203 -1.99 -12.43 28.41
C LEU A 203 -1.68 -11.88 29.80
N ARG A 204 -0.78 -12.52 30.57
CA ARG A 204 -0.32 -11.99 31.86
C ARG A 204 0.40 -10.65 31.72
N LEU A 205 1.12 -10.43 30.63
CA LEU A 205 1.80 -9.16 30.36
C LEU A 205 0.82 -8.05 30.05
N LEU A 206 -0.21 -8.34 29.26
CA LEU A 206 -1.27 -7.39 28.94
C LEU A 206 -2.07 -7.00 30.18
N LEU A 207 -2.41 -7.95 31.05
CA LEU A 207 -3.09 -7.66 32.32
C LEU A 207 -2.25 -6.77 33.24
N ARG A 208 -0.93 -6.95 33.23
CA ARG A 208 -0.01 -6.22 34.10
C ARG A 208 0.44 -4.87 33.52
N PHE A 209 0.34 -4.71 32.19
CA PHE A 209 0.77 -3.52 31.46
C PHE A 209 -0.13 -3.25 30.22
N PRO A 210 -1.43 -2.98 30.40
CA PRO A 210 -2.39 -2.91 29.29
C PRO A 210 -2.07 -1.80 28.28
N TRP A 211 -1.41 -0.73 28.74
CA TRP A 211 -1.06 0.44 27.92
C TRP A 211 0.45 0.68 27.86
N ALA A 212 1.30 -0.34 27.94
CA ALA A 212 2.76 -0.17 27.98
C ALA A 212 3.33 0.79 26.91
N PRO A 213 2.99 0.66 25.61
CA PRO A 213 3.53 1.56 24.58
C PRO A 213 3.08 3.02 24.77
N LEU A 214 1.80 3.24 25.10
CA LEU A 214 1.24 4.58 25.37
C LEU A 214 1.84 5.18 26.65
N ARG A 215 2.04 4.36 27.69
CA ARG A 215 2.64 4.76 28.97
C ARG A 215 4.09 5.18 28.81
N VAL A 216 4.87 4.50 27.98
CA VAL A 216 6.27 4.89 27.69
C VAL A 216 6.30 6.25 26.99
N SER A 217 5.48 6.45 25.96
CA SER A 217 5.35 7.74 25.28
C SER A 217 4.90 8.86 26.23
N ALA A 218 3.87 8.61 27.06
CA ALA A 218 3.37 9.56 28.05
C ALA A 218 4.42 9.90 29.13
N LEU A 219 5.17 8.91 29.63
CA LEU A 219 6.24 9.13 30.61
C LEU A 219 7.37 9.99 30.03
N ILE A 220 7.77 9.76 28.77
CA ILE A 220 8.80 10.56 28.10
C ILE A 220 8.30 12.01 27.91
N ARG A 221 7.07 12.20 27.46
CA ARG A 221 6.45 13.54 27.31
C ARG A 221 6.32 14.26 28.65
N TRP A 222 5.82 13.58 29.68
CA TRP A 222 5.69 14.14 31.04
C TRP A 222 7.04 14.54 31.63
N GLN A 223 8.08 13.74 31.40
CA GLN A 223 9.43 14.08 31.84
C GLN A 223 10.01 15.27 31.07
N GLY A 224 9.73 15.39 29.78
CA GLY A 224 10.04 16.57 28.98
C GLY A 224 9.36 17.83 29.52
N ILE A 225 8.06 17.76 29.81
CA ILE A 225 7.28 18.86 30.39
C ILE A 225 7.81 19.24 31.78
N ARG A 226 8.15 18.27 32.64
CA ARG A 226 8.70 18.53 33.98
C ARG A 226 10.08 19.21 33.95
N LEU A 227 10.88 18.96 32.90
CA LEU A 227 12.16 19.65 32.69
C LEU A 227 11.95 21.06 32.15
N TRP A 228 10.97 21.25 31.25
CA TRP A 228 10.57 22.56 30.75
C TRP A 228 10.01 23.46 31.87
N LEU A 229 9.09 22.94 32.71
CA LEU A 229 8.56 23.63 33.90
C LEU A 229 9.65 24.01 34.91
N ARG A 230 10.83 23.39 34.84
CA ARG A 230 11.99 23.70 35.70
C ARG A 230 13.02 24.60 35.00
N ARG A 231 12.64 25.26 33.90
CA ARG A 231 13.46 26.24 33.16
C ARG A 231 14.81 25.71 32.66
N VAL A 232 14.93 24.41 32.38
CA VAL A 232 16.11 23.89 31.66
C VAL A 232 16.09 24.50 30.25
N PRO A 233 17.14 25.22 29.81
CA PRO A 233 17.14 25.90 28.52
C PRO A 233 16.93 24.89 27.39
N VAL A 234 15.96 25.18 26.53
CA VAL A 234 15.66 24.38 25.34
C VAL A 234 16.69 24.75 24.28
N VAL A 235 17.47 23.77 23.82
CA VAL A 235 18.41 23.97 22.71
C VAL A 235 17.59 23.99 21.42
N PRO A 236 17.60 25.08 20.63
CA PRO A 236 16.92 25.12 19.35
C PRO A 236 17.48 24.05 18.41
N ARG A 237 16.61 23.43 17.62
CA ARG A 237 17.02 22.45 16.60
C ARG A 237 17.95 23.14 15.58
N PRO A 238 19.15 22.60 15.27
CA PRO A 238 20.03 23.21 14.28
C PRO A 238 19.37 23.22 12.90
N LYS A 239 19.36 24.39 12.22
CA LYS A 239 18.68 24.64 10.92
C LYS A 239 19.39 24.04 9.68
N GLY A 240 20.21 23.00 9.83
CA GLY A 240 21.07 22.50 8.74
C GLY A 240 21.10 20.98 8.51
N HIS A 241 20.34 20.19 9.26
CA HIS A 241 20.25 18.75 9.02
C HIS A 241 19.17 18.48 7.97
N ARG A 242 19.48 17.67 6.94
CA ARG A 242 18.48 17.17 5.99
C ARG A 242 17.32 16.55 6.80
N PRO A 243 16.10 17.09 6.72
CA PRO A 243 15.04 16.65 7.59
C PRO A 243 14.56 15.26 7.15
N ASN A 244 14.76 14.25 8.01
CA ASN A 244 14.17 12.92 7.85
C ASN A 244 12.86 12.85 8.67
N ARG A 245 11.80 13.42 8.10
CA ARG A 245 10.43 13.40 8.66
C ARG A 245 9.40 13.51 7.54
N THR A 246 8.14 13.24 7.86
CA THR A 246 6.99 13.51 6.99
C THR A 246 6.69 15.00 6.94
N PHE A 247 6.20 15.47 5.80
CA PHE A 247 5.70 16.83 5.57
C PHE A 247 4.31 16.77 4.97
N ASP A 248 3.44 17.68 5.38
CA ASP A 248 2.15 17.88 4.74
C ASP A 248 2.32 18.73 3.47
N VAL A 249 1.64 18.36 2.38
CA VAL A 249 1.61 19.13 1.13
C VAL A 249 0.15 19.31 0.73
N GLY A 250 -0.28 20.56 0.58
CA GLY A 250 -1.66 20.88 0.26
C GLY A 250 -1.82 22.15 -0.58
N GLY A 251 -3.06 22.35 -1.03
CA GLY A 251 -3.45 23.57 -1.73
C GLY A 251 -3.54 24.78 -0.80
N PRO A 252 -3.72 25.99 -1.35
CA PRO A 252 -3.80 27.22 -0.56
C PRO A 252 -5.09 27.33 0.29
N GLN A 253 -6.01 26.39 0.18
CA GLN A 253 -7.38 26.49 0.70
C GLN A 253 -7.73 25.25 1.51
N VAL A 254 -8.31 25.46 2.70
CA VAL A 254 -9.03 24.42 3.44
C VAL A 254 -10.48 24.46 2.98
N LEU A 255 -10.95 23.40 2.34
CA LEU A 255 -12.28 23.32 1.73
C LEU A 255 -13.07 22.18 2.36
N THR A 256 -14.36 22.41 2.60
CA THR A 256 -15.26 21.31 2.91
C THR A 256 -15.55 20.52 1.64
N TYR A 257 -15.98 19.26 1.78
CA TYR A 257 -16.42 18.46 0.63
C TYR A 257 -17.55 19.14 -0.17
N ALA A 258 -18.44 19.87 0.53
CA ALA A 258 -19.49 20.64 -0.11
C ALA A 258 -18.93 21.78 -0.98
N ASP A 259 -17.88 22.47 -0.51
CA ASP A 259 -17.21 23.52 -1.28
C ASP A 259 -16.48 22.94 -2.49
N MET A 260 -15.83 21.79 -2.33
CA MET A 260 -15.19 21.06 -3.42
C MET A 260 -16.21 20.66 -4.51
N MET A 261 -17.38 20.12 -4.13
CA MET A 261 -18.43 19.75 -5.08
C MET A 261 -19.00 20.97 -5.82
N ARG A 262 -19.23 22.09 -5.12
CA ARG A 262 -19.70 23.34 -5.75
C ARG A 262 -18.63 23.98 -6.62
N GLY A 263 -17.34 23.87 -6.24
CA GLY A 263 -16.21 24.34 -7.03
C GLY A 263 -16.08 23.55 -8.33
N TYR A 264 -16.19 22.22 -8.25
CA TYR A 264 -16.23 21.36 -9.44
C TYR A 264 -17.40 21.70 -10.35
N ALA A 265 -18.62 21.84 -9.80
CA ALA A 265 -19.79 22.18 -10.61
C ALA A 265 -19.59 23.48 -11.40
N ARG A 266 -18.99 24.50 -10.79
CA ARG A 266 -18.65 25.76 -11.47
C ARG A 266 -17.62 25.54 -12.60
N ALA A 267 -16.51 24.86 -12.30
CA ALA A 267 -15.45 24.62 -13.29
C ALA A 267 -15.91 23.73 -14.46
N ALA A 268 -16.86 22.82 -14.22
CA ALA A 268 -17.44 21.95 -15.24
C ALA A 268 -18.65 22.56 -15.98
N GLY A 269 -19.03 23.82 -15.70
CA GLY A 269 -20.19 24.46 -16.33
C GLY A 269 -21.54 23.84 -15.95
N LEU A 270 -21.62 23.18 -14.79
CA LEU A 270 -22.82 22.51 -14.30
C LEU A 270 -23.69 23.46 -13.47
N PRO A 271 -25.03 23.26 -13.45
CA PRO A 271 -25.91 24.06 -12.60
C PRO A 271 -25.56 23.89 -11.11
N ARG A 272 -25.85 24.94 -10.33
CA ARG A 272 -25.54 24.99 -8.89
C ARG A 272 -26.15 23.79 -8.16
N ARG A 273 -25.30 23.02 -7.48
CA ARG A 273 -25.72 21.82 -6.74
C ARG A 273 -26.29 22.20 -5.37
N VAL A 274 -27.53 21.79 -5.12
CA VAL A 274 -28.14 21.83 -3.78
C VAL A 274 -27.62 20.65 -2.99
N ILE A 275 -27.07 20.89 -1.79
CA ILE A 275 -26.48 19.87 -0.93
C ILE A 275 -27.25 19.88 0.38
N VAL A 276 -27.93 18.77 0.69
CA VAL A 276 -28.70 18.59 1.93
C VAL A 276 -27.94 17.59 2.81
N PRO A 277 -27.43 17.99 3.99
CA PRO A 277 -26.78 17.06 4.91
C PRO A 277 -27.83 16.13 5.55
N VAL A 278 -27.62 14.82 5.45
CA VAL A 278 -28.51 13.81 6.05
C VAL A 278 -27.74 13.08 7.17
N PRO A 279 -28.23 13.10 8.43
CA PRO A 279 -27.43 12.69 9.60
C PRO A 279 -27.31 11.18 9.83
N LEU A 280 -27.89 10.32 8.98
CA LEU A 280 -28.18 8.91 9.32
C LEU A 280 -27.60 7.86 8.36
N LEU A 281 -26.82 8.24 7.36
CA LEU A 281 -26.19 7.27 6.45
C LEU A 281 -24.75 6.98 6.90
N THR A 282 -24.50 5.74 7.33
CA THR A 282 -23.13 5.27 7.59
C THR A 282 -22.32 5.25 6.28
N PRO A 283 -20.99 5.44 6.31
CA PRO A 283 -20.12 5.32 5.14
C PRO A 283 -20.37 4.03 4.33
N TRP A 284 -20.69 2.95 5.04
CA TRP A 284 -21.03 1.66 4.45
C TRP A 284 -22.32 1.68 3.61
N LEU A 285 -23.40 2.29 4.11
CA LEU A 285 -24.67 2.45 3.36
C LEU A 285 -24.48 3.36 2.14
N SER A 286 -23.76 4.47 2.31
CA SER A 286 -23.42 5.40 1.23
C SER A 286 -22.63 4.73 0.10
N GLY A 287 -21.70 3.84 0.44
CA GLY A 287 -20.94 3.08 -0.56
C GLY A 287 -21.77 2.04 -1.32
N GLN A 288 -22.80 1.46 -0.71
CA GLN A 288 -23.76 0.62 -1.45
C GLN A 288 -24.57 1.46 -2.44
N TRP A 289 -25.01 2.65 -2.01
CA TRP A 289 -25.79 3.56 -2.84
C TRP A 289 -25.00 4.06 -4.06
N VAL A 290 -23.73 4.47 -3.87
CA VAL A 290 -22.87 4.93 -4.97
C VAL A 290 -22.67 3.87 -6.04
N ASN A 291 -22.50 2.60 -5.66
CA ASN A 291 -22.40 1.49 -6.62
C ASN A 291 -23.70 1.25 -7.43
N LEU A 292 -24.85 1.63 -6.87
CA LEU A 292 -26.14 1.50 -7.54
C LEU A 292 -26.35 2.63 -8.58
N VAL A 293 -25.99 3.86 -8.22
CA VAL A 293 -26.29 5.06 -9.01
C VAL A 293 -25.13 5.55 -9.87
N THR A 294 -23.92 5.00 -9.69
CA THR A 294 -22.72 5.36 -10.46
C THR A 294 -22.05 4.12 -11.09
N PRO A 295 -21.27 4.29 -12.17
CA PRO A 295 -20.54 3.19 -12.80
C PRO A 295 -19.24 2.80 -12.06
N VAL A 296 -18.97 3.38 -10.88
CA VAL A 296 -17.74 3.13 -10.11
C VAL A 296 -17.88 1.81 -9.34
N PRO A 297 -16.94 0.86 -9.48
CA PRO A 297 -17.03 -0.42 -8.80
C PRO A 297 -16.93 -0.26 -7.29
N ARG A 298 -17.66 -1.11 -6.55
CA ARG A 298 -17.66 -1.13 -5.08
C ARG A 298 -16.25 -1.18 -4.46
N SER A 299 -15.31 -1.88 -5.08
CA SER A 299 -13.91 -1.98 -4.61
C SER A 299 -13.19 -0.63 -4.57
N ILE A 300 -13.59 0.34 -5.39
CA ILE A 300 -13.05 1.70 -5.42
C ILE A 300 -13.94 2.65 -4.62
N ALA A 301 -15.27 2.54 -4.76
CA ALA A 301 -16.22 3.42 -4.09
C ALA A 301 -16.16 3.31 -2.55
N MET A 302 -16.03 2.09 -2.01
CA MET A 302 -16.02 1.86 -0.55
C MET A 302 -14.83 2.53 0.14
N PRO A 303 -13.55 2.29 -0.26
CA PRO A 303 -12.41 2.95 0.37
C PRO A 303 -12.46 4.48 0.24
N LEU A 304 -12.94 5.01 -0.89
CA LEU A 304 -13.05 6.45 -1.09
C LEU A 304 -14.04 7.07 -0.10
N ILE A 305 -15.22 6.48 0.09
CA ILE A 305 -16.24 7.01 1.00
C ILE A 305 -15.81 6.86 2.46
N GLU A 306 -15.20 5.73 2.85
CA GLU A 306 -14.62 5.57 4.18
C GLU A 306 -13.53 6.62 4.45
N SER A 307 -12.71 6.95 3.44
CA SER A 307 -11.68 7.97 3.58
C SER A 307 -12.23 9.39 3.80
N LEU A 308 -13.48 9.67 3.39
CA LEU A 308 -14.11 10.98 3.59
C LEU A 308 -14.41 11.30 5.05
N GLU A 309 -14.42 10.31 5.95
CA GLU A 309 -14.53 10.53 7.40
C GLU A 309 -13.28 11.20 7.98
N HIS A 310 -12.15 11.14 7.28
CA HIS A 310 -10.88 11.70 7.74
C HIS A 310 -10.63 13.09 7.17
N GLU A 311 -10.34 14.05 8.06
CA GLU A 311 -9.95 15.40 7.67
C GLU A 311 -8.53 15.42 7.06
N ALA A 312 -8.44 15.70 5.76
CA ALA A 312 -7.19 15.85 5.02
C ALA A 312 -6.72 17.32 5.02
N VAL A 313 -6.49 17.90 6.21
CA VAL A 313 -6.05 19.28 6.39
C VAL A 313 -4.56 19.31 6.72
N CYS A 314 -3.78 20.11 5.98
CA CYS A 314 -2.36 20.33 6.28
C CYS A 314 -2.21 21.00 7.64
N ARG A 315 -1.40 20.41 8.52
CA ARG A 315 -1.12 20.91 9.86
C ARG A 315 0.15 21.73 9.94
N GLU A 316 1.00 21.63 8.92
CA GLU A 316 2.28 22.32 8.81
C GLU A 316 2.55 22.78 7.36
N ASP A 317 3.39 23.81 7.21
CA ASP A 317 3.80 24.39 5.91
C ASP A 317 5.30 24.73 5.90
N ASP A 318 6.07 24.25 6.88
CA ASP A 318 7.49 24.57 7.00
C ASP A 318 8.37 23.87 5.94
N LEU A 319 7.80 22.94 5.17
CA LEU A 319 8.43 22.39 3.97
C LEU A 319 8.87 23.49 3.00
N ARG A 320 8.09 24.57 2.87
CA ARG A 320 8.43 25.70 1.99
C ARG A 320 9.78 26.31 2.29
N SER A 321 10.17 26.35 3.57
CA SER A 321 11.47 26.89 3.99
C SER A 321 12.66 26.03 3.58
N LEU A 322 12.41 24.79 3.14
CA LEU A 322 13.41 23.82 2.72
C LEU A 322 13.55 23.73 1.19
N LEU A 323 12.61 24.29 0.43
CA LEU A 323 12.64 24.28 -1.03
C LEU A 323 13.50 25.44 -1.53
N THR A 324 14.40 25.15 -2.48
CA THR A 324 15.25 26.17 -3.12
C THR A 324 14.42 27.13 -3.98
N GLU A 325 13.37 26.62 -4.62
CA GLU A 325 12.42 27.38 -5.44
C GLU A 325 10.99 26.96 -5.07
N PRO A 326 10.42 27.53 -3.99
CA PRO A 326 9.06 27.20 -3.58
C PRO A 326 8.07 27.76 -4.61
N ALA A 327 7.35 26.88 -5.31
CA ALA A 327 6.24 27.27 -6.16
C ALA A 327 4.98 27.55 -5.32
N ASP A 328 4.14 28.48 -5.79
CA ASP A 328 2.84 28.71 -5.18
C ASP A 328 1.91 27.51 -5.40
N PRO A 329 1.18 27.07 -4.36
CA PRO A 329 0.29 25.94 -4.48
C PRO A 329 -0.88 26.30 -5.40
N THR A 330 -1.24 25.35 -6.27
CA THR A 330 -2.33 25.55 -7.22
C THR A 330 -3.68 25.67 -6.48
N PRO A 331 -4.47 26.74 -6.69
CA PRO A 331 -5.81 26.85 -6.14
C PRO A 331 -6.72 25.72 -6.64
N TYR A 332 -7.67 25.29 -5.80
CA TYR A 332 -8.54 24.15 -6.13
C TYR A 332 -9.28 24.32 -7.46
N ALA A 333 -9.83 25.52 -7.72
CA ALA A 333 -10.54 25.80 -8.97
C ALA A 333 -9.64 25.59 -10.20
N ARG A 334 -8.41 26.09 -10.15
CA ARG A 334 -7.44 25.93 -11.23
C ARG A 334 -7.02 24.47 -11.43
N ALA A 335 -6.83 23.73 -10.33
CA ALA A 335 -6.52 22.31 -10.40
C ALA A 335 -7.63 21.51 -11.10
N VAL A 336 -8.91 21.82 -10.81
CA VAL A 336 -10.05 21.19 -11.48
C VAL A 336 -10.13 21.57 -12.96
N GLU A 337 -9.90 22.83 -13.31
CA GLU A 337 -9.87 23.28 -14.71
C GLU A 337 -8.82 22.54 -15.54
N LEU A 338 -7.60 22.42 -15.00
CA LEU A 338 -6.50 21.69 -15.63
C LEU A 338 -6.83 20.20 -15.79
N ALA A 339 -7.44 19.58 -14.78
CA ALA A 339 -7.87 18.18 -14.86
C ALA A 339 -8.96 17.98 -15.94
N LEU A 340 -9.94 18.87 -16.01
CA LEU A 340 -10.98 18.82 -17.04
C LEU A 340 -10.43 19.08 -18.45
N ALA A 341 -9.42 19.94 -18.59
CA ALA A 341 -8.74 20.17 -19.87
C ALA A 341 -8.04 18.91 -20.37
N ARG A 342 -7.24 18.25 -19.51
CA ARG A 342 -6.57 16.98 -19.84
C ARG A 342 -7.55 15.87 -20.25
N ILE A 343 -8.71 15.79 -19.60
CA ILE A 343 -9.76 14.84 -19.98
C ILE A 343 -10.30 15.14 -21.38
N ARG A 344 -10.55 16.40 -21.72
CA ARG A 344 -11.03 16.80 -23.05
C ARG A 344 -10.01 16.52 -24.15
N GLU A 345 -8.72 16.67 -23.85
CA GLU A 345 -7.61 16.43 -24.78
C GLU A 345 -7.18 14.95 -24.85
N ALA A 346 -7.86 14.07 -24.10
CA ALA A 346 -7.53 12.65 -23.94
C ALA A 346 -6.08 12.39 -23.43
N ASP A 347 -5.48 13.39 -22.77
CA ASP A 347 -4.13 13.39 -22.20
C ASP A 347 -4.15 13.02 -20.71
N VAL A 348 -4.77 11.88 -20.39
CA VAL A 348 -4.85 11.36 -19.02
C VAL A 348 -3.95 10.13 -18.91
N GLU A 349 -2.84 10.26 -18.20
CA GLU A 349 -1.86 9.18 -18.00
C GLU A 349 -2.44 7.97 -17.23
N SER A 350 -3.34 8.20 -16.27
CA SER A 350 -3.92 7.15 -15.41
C SER A 350 -5.43 7.31 -15.21
N HIS A 351 -6.22 6.28 -15.51
CA HIS A 351 -7.68 6.26 -15.30
C HIS A 351 -8.08 5.12 -14.35
N TRP A 352 -9.13 5.32 -13.56
CA TRP A 352 -9.60 4.34 -12.57
C TRP A 352 -10.06 3.01 -13.21
N SER A 353 -10.48 3.03 -14.48
CA SER A 353 -10.83 1.81 -15.23
C SER A 353 -9.61 0.93 -15.54
N THR A 354 -8.39 1.48 -15.48
CA THR A 354 -7.12 0.75 -15.68
C THR A 354 -6.65 0.06 -14.40
N ALA A 355 -7.09 0.52 -13.22
CA ALA A 355 -6.57 0.08 -11.92
C ALA A 355 -7.07 -1.30 -11.44
N THR A 356 -7.91 -1.99 -12.24
CA THR A 356 -8.48 -3.29 -11.84
C THR A 356 -7.97 -4.39 -12.76
N ALA A 357 -6.85 -5.02 -12.43
CA ALA A 357 -6.50 -6.32 -13.02
C ALA A 357 -6.85 -7.41 -12.00
N PRO A 358 -8.03 -8.04 -12.07
CA PRO A 358 -8.26 -9.27 -11.33
C PRO A 358 -7.44 -10.41 -11.94
N GLY A 359 -6.61 -11.07 -11.15
CA GLY A 359 -5.96 -12.34 -11.49
C GLY A 359 -4.53 -12.45 -10.96
N ALA A 360 -4.11 -13.64 -10.52
CA ALA A 360 -2.70 -13.90 -10.22
C ALA A 360 -1.92 -14.12 -11.54
N PRO A 361 -0.62 -13.80 -11.62
CA PRO A 361 0.20 -14.13 -12.79
C PRO A 361 0.22 -15.64 -13.14
N SER A 362 -0.21 -16.48 -12.19
CA SER A 362 -0.34 -17.94 -12.32
C SER A 362 -1.72 -18.42 -12.79
N ASP A 363 -2.65 -17.52 -13.07
CA ASP A 363 -3.98 -17.89 -13.56
C ASP A 363 -3.90 -18.43 -15.00
N PRO A 364 -4.69 -19.45 -15.36
CA PRO A 364 -4.60 -20.08 -16.67
C PRO A 364 -4.99 -19.10 -17.80
N LEU A 365 -4.23 -19.13 -18.90
CA LEU A 365 -4.45 -18.28 -20.08
C LEU A 365 -4.99 -19.09 -21.26
N PRO A 366 -5.72 -18.45 -22.20
CA PRO A 366 -6.18 -19.10 -23.43
C PRO A 366 -5.04 -19.62 -24.33
N SER A 367 -3.82 -19.09 -24.15
CA SER A 367 -2.60 -19.51 -24.85
C SER A 367 -1.89 -20.69 -24.20
N ASP A 368 -2.34 -21.15 -23.03
CA ASP A 368 -1.68 -22.24 -22.32
C ASP A 368 -1.76 -23.54 -23.13
N PRO A 369 -0.66 -24.33 -23.17
CA PRO A 369 -0.66 -25.60 -23.87
C PRO A 369 -1.70 -26.58 -23.32
N SER A 370 -2.21 -27.48 -24.16
CA SER A 370 -3.23 -28.47 -23.75
C SER A 370 -2.82 -29.38 -22.59
N TRP A 371 -1.51 -29.51 -22.33
CA TRP A 371 -0.94 -30.29 -21.24
C TRP A 371 -0.85 -29.54 -19.89
N SER A 372 -1.18 -28.24 -19.83
CA SER A 372 -1.13 -27.44 -18.59
C SER A 372 -2.18 -27.85 -17.55
N GLY A 373 -3.15 -28.70 -17.94
CA GLY A 373 -4.20 -29.22 -17.07
C GLY A 373 -5.38 -28.26 -16.90
N GLY A 374 -6.53 -28.80 -16.50
CA GLY A 374 -7.79 -28.07 -16.37
C GLY A 374 -8.75 -28.29 -17.53
N THR A 375 -10.04 -28.08 -17.28
CA THR A 375 -11.05 -28.14 -18.36
C THR A 375 -11.11 -26.76 -19.01
N VAL A 376 -10.87 -26.69 -20.32
CA VAL A 376 -11.13 -25.50 -21.12
C VAL A 376 -12.30 -25.79 -22.03
N ARG A 377 -13.30 -24.90 -22.03
CA ARG A 377 -14.47 -24.99 -22.91
C ARG A 377 -14.36 -23.90 -23.97
N THR A 378 -14.57 -24.25 -25.23
CA THR A 378 -14.45 -23.31 -26.34
C THR A 378 -15.66 -23.40 -27.26
N ASP A 379 -16.17 -22.25 -27.69
CA ASP A 379 -17.08 -22.11 -28.84
C ASP A 379 -16.33 -21.27 -29.89
N GLN A 380 -16.05 -21.88 -31.04
CA GLN A 380 -15.34 -21.23 -32.15
C GLN A 380 -16.24 -21.19 -33.38
N ARG A 381 -16.25 -20.03 -34.03
CA ARG A 381 -17.04 -19.78 -35.23
C ARG A 381 -16.21 -18.99 -36.22
N SER A 382 -16.28 -19.37 -37.48
CA SER A 382 -15.60 -18.68 -38.57
C SER A 382 -16.57 -18.49 -39.73
N VAL A 383 -16.57 -17.30 -40.31
CA VAL A 383 -17.44 -16.93 -41.43
C VAL A 383 -16.59 -16.19 -42.46
N ARG A 384 -16.60 -16.71 -43.69
CA ARG A 384 -16.00 -16.03 -44.85
C ARG A 384 -16.96 -14.95 -45.35
N CYS A 385 -16.47 -13.76 -45.65
CA CYS A 385 -17.27 -12.67 -46.18
C CYS A 385 -16.49 -11.80 -47.16
N ASP A 386 -17.22 -11.20 -48.11
CA ASP A 386 -16.67 -10.34 -49.16
C ASP A 386 -16.50 -8.89 -48.67
N VAL A 387 -16.01 -8.72 -47.44
CA VAL A 387 -15.76 -7.41 -46.82
C VAL A 387 -14.25 -7.27 -46.60
N PRO A 388 -13.64 -6.14 -47.01
CA PRO A 388 -12.23 -5.90 -46.75
C PRO A 388 -11.89 -5.99 -45.26
N PRO A 389 -10.74 -6.58 -44.89
CA PRO A 389 -10.37 -6.82 -43.50
C PRO A 389 -10.30 -5.54 -42.68
N GLU A 390 -9.94 -4.40 -43.28
CA GLU A 390 -9.86 -3.09 -42.61
C GLU A 390 -11.23 -2.57 -42.18
N ARG A 391 -12.29 -2.91 -42.93
CA ARG A 391 -13.66 -2.47 -42.63
C ARG A 391 -14.26 -3.34 -41.53
N LEU A 392 -14.01 -4.66 -41.57
CA LEU A 392 -14.34 -5.56 -40.45
C LEU A 392 -13.62 -5.13 -39.17
N TRP A 393 -12.32 -4.81 -39.27
CA TRP A 393 -11.54 -4.39 -38.11
C TRP A 393 -12.08 -3.10 -37.47
N ARG A 394 -12.48 -2.11 -38.29
CA ARG A 394 -13.12 -0.88 -37.77
C ARG A 394 -14.38 -1.17 -36.95
N VAL A 395 -15.20 -2.13 -37.37
CA VAL A 395 -16.40 -2.54 -36.62
C VAL A 395 -16.02 -3.27 -35.33
N ILE A 396 -15.01 -4.14 -35.36
CA ILE A 396 -14.51 -4.87 -34.18
C ILE A 396 -13.93 -3.91 -33.14
N GLU A 397 -13.12 -2.93 -33.56
CA GLU A 397 -12.55 -1.92 -32.67
C GLU A 397 -13.61 -0.93 -32.14
N GLY A 398 -14.71 -0.80 -32.87
CA GLY A 398 -15.90 -0.03 -32.49
C GLY A 398 -16.84 -0.72 -31.50
N ILE A 399 -16.61 -1.98 -31.11
CA ILE A 399 -17.48 -2.72 -30.16
C ILE A 399 -17.53 -2.01 -28.80
N GLY A 400 -18.71 -1.96 -28.16
CA GLY A 400 -18.93 -1.33 -26.85
C GLY A 400 -19.24 0.16 -26.91
N GLY A 401 -19.48 0.79 -25.76
CA GLY A 401 -19.82 2.22 -25.69
C GLY A 401 -21.18 2.54 -26.34
N GLN A 402 -21.25 3.58 -27.19
CA GLN A 402 -22.50 3.97 -27.88
C GLN A 402 -22.93 2.99 -28.98
N ASN A 403 -21.99 2.22 -29.54
CA ASN A 403 -22.27 1.22 -30.58
C ASN A 403 -22.86 -0.08 -30.01
N GLY A 404 -22.73 -0.30 -28.70
CA GLY A 404 -23.19 -1.50 -28.01
C GLY A 404 -22.47 -2.77 -28.43
N TRP A 405 -23.07 -3.91 -28.09
CA TRP A 405 -22.63 -5.23 -28.54
C TRP A 405 -23.53 -5.65 -29.69
N TYR A 406 -22.96 -6.07 -30.82
CA TYR A 406 -23.67 -6.52 -32.02
C TYR A 406 -24.47 -7.83 -31.81
N SER A 407 -24.91 -8.14 -30.59
CA SER A 407 -25.71 -9.32 -30.21
C SER A 407 -26.92 -8.93 -29.35
N PHE A 408 -27.76 -9.90 -28.95
CA PHE A 408 -29.07 -9.69 -28.30
C PHE A 408 -29.00 -8.71 -27.10
N PRO A 409 -29.43 -7.44 -27.25
CA PRO A 409 -29.15 -6.38 -26.27
C PRO A 409 -29.81 -6.61 -24.89
N LEU A 410 -30.98 -7.26 -24.88
CA LEU A 410 -31.77 -7.49 -23.67
C LEU A 410 -31.12 -8.51 -22.72
N ALA A 411 -30.55 -9.60 -23.26
CA ALA A 411 -29.90 -10.65 -22.45
C ALA A 411 -28.67 -10.09 -21.71
N TRP A 412 -27.93 -9.23 -22.39
CA TRP A 412 -26.76 -8.54 -21.87
C TRP A 412 -27.12 -7.43 -20.87
N ALA A 413 -28.23 -6.72 -21.08
CA ALA A 413 -28.78 -5.75 -20.15
C ALA A 413 -29.16 -6.38 -18.79
N VAL A 414 -29.93 -7.47 -18.83
CA VAL A 414 -30.37 -8.22 -17.64
C VAL A 414 -29.18 -8.81 -16.89
N ARG A 415 -28.22 -9.38 -17.61
CA ARG A 415 -27.02 -9.97 -16.99
C ARG A 415 -26.14 -8.93 -16.30
N GLY A 416 -25.98 -7.75 -16.90
CA GLY A 416 -25.24 -6.64 -16.30
C GLY A 416 -25.91 -6.09 -15.03
N TRP A 417 -27.24 -6.07 -14.97
CA TRP A 417 -27.97 -5.71 -13.76
C TRP A 417 -27.79 -6.76 -12.64
N ALA A 418 -27.90 -8.05 -12.97
CA ALA A 418 -27.64 -9.13 -12.03
C ALA A 418 -26.20 -9.13 -11.49
N ASP A 419 -25.22 -8.82 -12.35
CA ASP A 419 -23.82 -8.65 -11.93
C ASP A 419 -23.66 -7.49 -10.94
N ARG A 420 -24.27 -6.33 -11.21
CA ARG A 420 -24.24 -5.17 -10.31
C ARG A 420 -24.85 -5.48 -8.94
N LEU A 421 -25.97 -6.21 -8.89
CA LEU A 421 -26.58 -6.64 -7.62
C LEU A 421 -25.70 -7.60 -6.83
N ALA A 422 -24.97 -8.50 -7.52
CA ALA A 422 -23.99 -9.38 -6.88
C ALA A 422 -22.68 -8.66 -6.51
N GLY A 423 -22.61 -7.33 -6.64
CA GLY A 423 -21.41 -6.52 -6.37
C GLY A 423 -20.29 -6.72 -7.40
N GLY A 424 -20.66 -7.08 -8.63
CA GLY A 424 -19.82 -7.10 -9.82
C GLY A 424 -19.75 -5.74 -10.49
N VAL A 425 -19.27 -5.73 -11.73
CA VAL A 425 -18.83 -4.55 -12.47
C VAL A 425 -19.99 -3.80 -13.15
N GLY A 426 -21.04 -4.53 -13.55
CA GLY A 426 -22.24 -3.97 -14.18
C GLY A 426 -22.07 -3.45 -15.62
N LEU A 427 -23.04 -2.66 -16.09
CA LEU A 427 -23.09 -2.07 -17.45
C LEU A 427 -22.65 -0.60 -17.48
N ARG A 428 -21.88 -0.24 -18.52
CA ARG A 428 -21.41 1.11 -18.88
C ARG A 428 -20.25 1.64 -18.03
N ARG A 429 -19.04 1.29 -18.46
CA ARG A 429 -17.84 2.10 -18.26
C ARG A 429 -17.57 2.85 -19.56
N GLY A 430 -17.48 4.18 -19.52
CA GLY A 430 -17.16 4.98 -20.70
C GLY A 430 -15.80 4.58 -21.32
N ARG A 431 -15.64 4.79 -22.63
CA ARG A 431 -14.40 4.56 -23.40
C ARG A 431 -13.49 5.79 -23.39
N ARG A 432 -12.17 5.60 -23.57
CA ARG A 432 -11.21 6.72 -23.78
C ARG A 432 -11.40 7.34 -25.16
N ASP A 433 -11.60 6.49 -26.16
CA ASP A 433 -11.89 6.86 -27.55
C ASP A 433 -13.01 5.93 -28.08
N PRO A 434 -14.10 6.46 -28.65
CA PRO A 434 -15.17 5.65 -29.22
C PRO A 434 -14.76 4.84 -30.46
N ALA A 435 -13.68 5.20 -31.14
CA ALA A 435 -13.22 4.59 -32.39
C ALA A 435 -11.95 3.74 -32.24
N ARG A 436 -11.10 4.00 -31.23
CA ARG A 436 -9.87 3.22 -30.99
C ARG A 436 -9.85 2.49 -29.66
N LEU A 437 -9.32 1.27 -29.66
CA LEU A 437 -9.09 0.45 -28.46
C LEU A 437 -7.61 0.44 -28.09
N HIS A 438 -7.36 0.46 -26.78
CA HIS A 438 -6.01 0.31 -26.22
C HIS A 438 -5.91 -0.95 -25.34
N LEU A 439 -4.70 -1.49 -25.24
CA LEU A 439 -4.40 -2.58 -24.32
C LEU A 439 -4.80 -2.18 -22.89
N GLY A 440 -5.49 -3.07 -22.17
CA GLY A 440 -5.96 -2.84 -20.82
C GLY A 440 -7.25 -2.01 -20.71
N GLU A 441 -7.81 -1.50 -21.81
CA GLU A 441 -9.05 -0.71 -21.77
C GLU A 441 -10.26 -1.58 -21.39
N ALA A 442 -11.19 -1.02 -20.59
CA ALA A 442 -12.41 -1.71 -20.18
C ALA A 442 -13.57 -1.42 -21.13
N LEU A 443 -14.26 -2.48 -21.57
CA LEU A 443 -15.40 -2.49 -22.49
C LEU A 443 -16.60 -3.14 -21.79
N ASP A 444 -17.45 -2.32 -21.15
CA ASP A 444 -18.50 -2.79 -20.24
C ASP A 444 -17.93 -3.70 -19.13
N TRP A 445 -18.11 -5.01 -19.23
CA TRP A 445 -17.58 -6.04 -18.33
C TRP A 445 -16.43 -6.84 -18.95
N TRP A 446 -15.88 -6.40 -20.07
CA TRP A 446 -14.71 -6.98 -20.70
C TRP A 446 -13.50 -6.06 -20.52
N ARG A 447 -12.30 -6.61 -20.61
CA ARG A 447 -11.05 -5.86 -20.67
C ARG A 447 -10.26 -6.28 -21.89
N VAL A 448 -9.72 -5.34 -22.64
CA VAL A 448 -8.77 -5.61 -23.72
C VAL A 448 -7.51 -6.22 -23.11
N GLU A 449 -7.30 -7.50 -23.34
CA GLU A 449 -6.14 -8.23 -22.83
C GLU A 449 -5.02 -8.28 -23.88
N ALA A 450 -5.38 -8.43 -25.16
CA ALA A 450 -4.46 -8.35 -26.27
C ALA A 450 -5.14 -7.66 -27.46
N ILE A 451 -4.38 -6.85 -28.19
CA ILE A 451 -4.82 -6.23 -29.43
C ILE A 451 -3.67 -6.19 -30.44
N GLU A 452 -3.86 -6.89 -31.55
CA GLU A 452 -3.04 -6.79 -32.76
C GLU A 452 -3.89 -6.10 -33.82
N ARG A 453 -3.59 -4.83 -34.09
CA ARG A 453 -4.41 -3.99 -34.97
C ARG A 453 -4.54 -4.62 -36.36
N GLY A 454 -5.78 -4.72 -36.84
CA GLY A 454 -6.13 -5.36 -38.10
C GLY A 454 -6.24 -6.89 -38.05
N ARG A 455 -5.91 -7.55 -36.93
CA ARG A 455 -5.79 -9.01 -36.87
C ARG A 455 -6.50 -9.67 -35.70
N LEU A 456 -6.27 -9.24 -34.47
CA LEU A 456 -6.73 -9.96 -33.27
C LEU A 456 -7.14 -8.98 -32.16
N LEU A 457 -8.32 -9.19 -31.61
CA LEU A 457 -8.77 -8.57 -30.37
C LEU A 457 -9.14 -9.67 -29.37
N ARG A 458 -8.42 -9.72 -28.24
CA ARG A 458 -8.73 -10.61 -27.12
C ARG A 458 -9.29 -9.78 -25.96
N LEU A 459 -10.47 -10.18 -25.53
CA LEU A 459 -11.19 -9.59 -24.41
C LEU A 459 -11.28 -10.59 -23.27
N ARG A 460 -11.01 -10.15 -22.04
CA ARG A 460 -11.17 -10.94 -20.82
C ARG A 460 -12.39 -10.47 -20.03
N ALA A 461 -13.22 -11.39 -19.57
CA ALA A 461 -14.40 -11.06 -18.77
C ALA A 461 -14.01 -10.68 -17.33
N GLU A 462 -14.56 -9.56 -16.85
CA GLU A 462 -14.41 -9.09 -15.47
C GLU A 462 -15.65 -9.35 -14.60
N MET A 463 -16.77 -9.75 -15.21
CA MET A 463 -18.00 -10.08 -14.47
C MET A 463 -17.81 -11.27 -13.54
N LYS A 464 -18.60 -11.35 -12.47
CA LYS A 464 -18.56 -12.49 -11.55
C LYS A 464 -19.17 -13.72 -12.22
N VAL A 465 -18.31 -14.64 -12.62
CA VAL A 465 -18.66 -15.97 -13.14
C VAL A 465 -17.86 -17.05 -12.39
N PRO A 466 -18.39 -18.28 -12.25
CA PRO A 466 -17.69 -19.38 -11.57
C PRO A 466 -16.59 -19.99 -12.47
N GLY A 467 -15.63 -19.16 -12.88
CA GLY A 467 -14.58 -19.50 -13.84
C GLY A 467 -13.92 -18.25 -14.39
N GLN A 468 -13.18 -18.41 -15.47
CA GLN A 468 -12.61 -17.31 -16.25
C GLN A 468 -13.11 -17.39 -17.69
N ALA A 469 -13.36 -16.25 -18.32
CA ALA A 469 -13.92 -16.18 -19.67
C ALA A 469 -13.14 -15.21 -20.55
N TRP A 470 -12.96 -15.58 -21.81
CA TRP A 470 -12.36 -14.77 -22.84
C TRP A 470 -13.20 -14.80 -24.11
N LEU A 471 -13.12 -13.72 -24.87
CA LEU A 471 -13.67 -13.60 -26.20
C LEU A 471 -12.57 -13.09 -27.13
N GLU A 472 -12.19 -13.91 -28.09
CA GLU A 472 -11.26 -13.58 -29.15
C GLU A 472 -12.05 -13.30 -30.43
N MET A 473 -11.66 -12.25 -31.13
CA MET A 473 -12.14 -11.93 -32.46
C MET A 473 -10.94 -11.69 -33.35
N SER A 474 -10.88 -12.36 -34.49
CA SER A 474 -9.79 -12.22 -35.44
C SER A 474 -10.29 -12.06 -36.87
N VAL A 475 -9.48 -11.37 -37.67
CA VAL A 475 -9.73 -11.15 -39.08
C VAL A 475 -8.50 -11.62 -39.84
N THR A 476 -8.71 -12.53 -40.80
CA THR A 476 -7.65 -12.99 -41.71
C THR A 476 -8.03 -12.66 -43.15
N PRO A 477 -7.17 -11.99 -43.93
CA PRO A 477 -7.43 -11.70 -45.34
C PRO A 477 -7.67 -12.98 -46.16
N ASP A 478 -8.59 -12.93 -47.13
CA ASP A 478 -8.94 -14.07 -47.98
C ASP A 478 -9.40 -13.57 -49.37
N GLY A 479 -8.45 -13.39 -50.28
CA GLY A 479 -8.68 -12.73 -51.58
C GLY A 479 -9.05 -11.25 -51.40
N ASP A 480 -10.12 -10.82 -52.07
CA ASP A 480 -10.69 -9.46 -51.92
C ASP A 480 -11.57 -9.31 -50.67
N GLY A 481 -11.81 -10.40 -49.94
CA GLY A 481 -12.59 -10.46 -48.72
C GLY A 481 -11.76 -10.82 -47.49
N ALA A 482 -12.44 -11.33 -46.47
CA ALA A 482 -11.79 -11.80 -45.24
C ALA A 482 -12.57 -12.95 -44.58
N VAL A 483 -11.87 -13.68 -43.72
CA VAL A 483 -12.49 -14.63 -42.79
C VAL A 483 -12.54 -13.97 -41.42
N TYR A 484 -13.75 -13.73 -40.93
CA TYR A 484 -14.00 -13.34 -39.55
C TYR A 484 -14.05 -14.60 -38.68
N SER A 485 -13.22 -14.66 -37.65
CA SER A 485 -13.24 -15.73 -36.65
C SER A 485 -13.52 -15.18 -35.27
N GLN A 486 -14.33 -15.91 -34.51
CA GLN A 486 -14.72 -15.58 -33.15
C GLN A 486 -14.56 -16.82 -32.28
N ARG A 487 -13.88 -16.68 -31.15
CA ARG A 487 -13.63 -17.78 -30.21
C ARG A 487 -13.95 -17.33 -28.80
N ALA A 488 -14.99 -17.90 -28.21
CA ALA A 488 -15.30 -17.76 -26.79
C ALA A 488 -14.63 -18.89 -26.01
N VAL A 489 -13.79 -18.55 -25.03
CA VAL A 489 -13.06 -19.49 -24.18
C VAL A 489 -13.54 -19.35 -22.75
N PHE A 490 -13.85 -20.46 -22.09
CA PHE A 490 -14.25 -20.47 -20.68
C PHE A 490 -13.52 -21.57 -19.91
N VAL A 491 -12.87 -21.17 -18.82
CA VAL A 491 -12.18 -22.06 -17.89
C VAL A 491 -13.04 -22.19 -16.63
N PRO A 492 -13.89 -23.23 -16.51
CA PRO A 492 -14.74 -23.44 -15.33
C PRO A 492 -13.94 -23.66 -14.05
N ARG A 493 -14.42 -23.07 -12.95
CA ARG A 493 -13.89 -23.33 -11.60
C ARG A 493 -14.84 -24.26 -10.84
N GLY A 494 -14.41 -25.51 -10.63
CA GLY A 494 -15.18 -26.52 -9.90
C GLY A 494 -16.52 -26.88 -10.58
N LEU A 495 -17.42 -27.51 -9.81
CA LEU A 495 -18.73 -27.96 -10.32
C LEU A 495 -19.64 -26.81 -10.75
N ALA A 496 -19.63 -25.69 -10.02
CA ALA A 496 -20.42 -24.50 -10.34
C ALA A 496 -20.05 -23.93 -11.73
N GLY A 497 -18.76 -23.96 -12.09
CA GLY A 497 -18.30 -23.56 -13.42
C GLY A 497 -18.82 -24.46 -14.53
N GLN A 498 -18.78 -25.77 -14.31
CA GLN A 498 -19.27 -26.74 -15.31
C GLN A 498 -20.77 -26.56 -15.55
N LEU A 499 -21.56 -26.42 -14.49
CA LEU A 499 -23.00 -26.18 -14.58
C LEU A 499 -23.31 -24.86 -15.29
N TYR A 500 -22.55 -23.80 -14.99
CA TYR A 500 -22.71 -22.49 -15.63
C TYR A 500 -22.49 -22.56 -17.15
N TRP A 501 -21.46 -23.27 -17.60
CA TRP A 501 -21.21 -23.48 -19.03
C TRP A 501 -22.36 -24.20 -19.71
N TRP A 502 -22.81 -25.32 -19.14
CA TRP A 502 -23.89 -26.12 -19.74
C TRP A 502 -25.24 -25.39 -19.75
N ALA A 503 -25.53 -24.56 -18.75
CA ALA A 503 -26.74 -23.74 -18.73
C ALA A 503 -26.76 -22.68 -19.84
N LEU A 504 -25.60 -22.13 -20.21
CA LEU A 504 -25.48 -21.09 -21.24
C LEU A 504 -25.25 -21.64 -22.65
N TRP A 505 -24.77 -22.88 -22.78
CA TRP A 505 -24.45 -23.52 -24.05
C TRP A 505 -25.58 -23.45 -25.10
N PRO A 506 -26.87 -23.68 -24.77
CA PRO A 506 -27.96 -23.56 -25.75
C PRO A 506 -28.11 -22.15 -26.32
N PHE A 507 -27.73 -21.12 -25.56
CA PHE A 507 -27.85 -19.72 -25.94
C PHE A 507 -26.64 -19.19 -26.71
N HIS A 508 -25.48 -19.88 -26.66
CA HIS A 508 -24.28 -19.49 -27.40
C HIS A 508 -24.54 -19.38 -28.91
N GLY A 509 -25.36 -20.29 -29.45
CA GLY A 509 -25.91 -20.26 -30.82
C GLY A 509 -26.45 -18.90 -31.21
N LEU A 510 -27.37 -18.38 -30.39
CA LEU A 510 -28.07 -17.12 -30.61
C LEU A 510 -27.17 -15.91 -30.38
N ILE A 511 -26.37 -15.94 -29.31
CA ILE A 511 -25.54 -14.83 -28.86
C ILE A 511 -24.35 -14.62 -29.80
N PHE A 512 -23.48 -15.62 -29.94
CA PHE A 512 -22.25 -15.50 -30.74
C PHE A 512 -22.53 -15.62 -32.23
N GLY A 513 -23.49 -16.46 -32.64
CA GLY A 513 -23.94 -16.52 -34.03
C GLY A 513 -24.69 -15.26 -34.48
N GLY A 514 -25.42 -14.60 -33.58
CA GLY A 514 -25.99 -13.28 -33.83
C GLY A 514 -24.91 -12.20 -33.96
N MET A 515 -23.91 -12.24 -33.07
CA MET A 515 -22.77 -11.32 -33.05
C MET A 515 -22.00 -11.30 -34.36
N ALA A 516 -21.53 -12.47 -34.82
CA ALA A 516 -20.79 -12.59 -36.07
C ALA A 516 -21.57 -12.04 -37.27
N ARG A 517 -22.86 -12.40 -37.38
CA ARG A 517 -23.72 -11.93 -38.49
C ARG A 517 -23.92 -10.42 -38.48
N ASN A 518 -24.13 -9.82 -37.31
CA ASN A 518 -24.34 -8.38 -37.21
C ASN A 518 -23.06 -7.57 -37.42
N ILE A 519 -21.91 -8.06 -36.95
CA ILE A 519 -20.60 -7.44 -37.24
C ILE A 519 -20.36 -7.39 -38.75
N ILE A 520 -20.53 -8.53 -39.44
CA ILE A 520 -20.38 -8.60 -40.89
C ILE A 520 -21.36 -7.67 -41.58
N ARG A 521 -22.65 -7.71 -41.21
CA ARG A 521 -23.68 -6.84 -41.78
C ARG A 521 -23.37 -5.35 -41.61
N THR A 522 -22.89 -4.94 -40.44
CA THR A 522 -22.50 -3.55 -40.19
C THR A 522 -21.25 -3.17 -40.99
N ALA A 523 -20.31 -4.09 -41.18
CA ALA A 523 -19.14 -3.87 -42.02
C ALA A 523 -19.47 -3.90 -43.53
N SER A 524 -20.58 -4.50 -43.95
CA SER A 524 -21.03 -4.45 -45.35
C SER A 524 -21.78 -3.16 -45.71
N ARG A 525 -22.25 -2.40 -44.70
CA ARG A 525 -22.81 -1.05 -44.88
C ARG A 525 -21.69 -0.03 -44.96
#